data_AF-A0A9X0MJC4-F1
#
_entry.id   AF-A0A9X0MJC4-F1
#
_cell.length_a   1.000
_cell.length_b   1.000
_cell.length_c   1.000
_cell.angle_alpha   90.00
_cell.angle_beta   90.00
_cell.angle_gamma   90.00
#
_symmetry.space_group_name_H-M   'P 1'
#
loop_
_entity.id
_entity.type
_entity.pdbx_description
1 polymer ?
#
loop_
_entity_poly.entity_id
_entity_poly.type
_entity_poly.pdbx_seq_one_letter_code
_entity_poly.pdbx_strand_id
1 'polypeptide(L)'
;MQQKLNKILEEIKVETDKWKLKALHEEKASILEELKPSTKERIIYFEESEVAFVPTGFTNMEAIIDAMQTVPVLVDRRSILEYNAVQRHPIPYVIVKHQNKYFFIIREGNSGEIRLIGKMGMLGGHVGEEDIHVSNKDVDLFKTIENGLYRELMEEAGITSEMIESIHLEGLIKLSGGVEDDHLGFVYMVELRTDDIQSQEEGVIKGLWVDKEDLPSIKDKLENWSKVVYEEILQKK
;
A
#
# COMPACT_ATOMS: atom_id res chain seq x y z
N MET A 1 6.90 -21.51 13.99
CA MET A 1 6.86 -20.03 13.95
C MET A 1 5.45 -19.51 13.63
N GLN A 2 4.82 -19.88 12.52
CA GLN A 2 3.46 -19.40 12.16
C GLN A 2 2.39 -19.59 13.27
N GLN A 3 2.31 -20.78 13.88
CA GLN A 3 1.36 -21.03 14.98
C GLN A 3 1.62 -20.14 16.20
N LYS A 4 2.89 -19.81 16.46
CA LYS A 4 3.28 -18.92 17.56
C LYS A 4 2.85 -17.48 17.27
N LEU A 5 3.07 -17.01 16.04
CA LEU A 5 2.60 -15.71 15.57
C LEU A 5 1.08 -15.58 15.74
N ASN A 6 0.31 -16.56 15.26
CA ASN A 6 -1.15 -16.54 15.38
C ASN A 6 -1.61 -16.45 16.85
N LYS A 7 -0.94 -17.18 17.76
CA LYS A 7 -1.25 -17.12 19.20
C LYS A 7 -1.02 -15.71 19.77
N ILE A 8 0.11 -15.09 19.44
CA ILE A 8 0.44 -13.73 19.91
C ILE A 8 -0.56 -12.71 19.36
N LEU A 9 -0.95 -12.84 18.09
CA LEU A 9 -1.96 -11.95 17.50
C LEU A 9 -3.32 -12.06 18.20
N GLU A 10 -3.75 -13.25 18.62
CA GLU A 10 -4.97 -13.41 19.43
C GLU A 10 -4.82 -12.81 20.84
N GLU A 11 -3.63 -12.90 21.43
CA GLU A 11 -3.35 -12.30 22.75
C GLU A 11 -3.36 -10.77 22.69
N ILE A 12 -2.74 -10.18 21.65
CA ILE A 12 -2.74 -8.73 21.39
C ILE A 12 -4.16 -8.17 21.33
N LYS A 13 -5.11 -8.88 20.69
CA LYS A 13 -6.50 -8.41 20.53
C LYS A 13 -7.24 -8.18 21.86
N VAL A 14 -6.85 -8.87 22.92
CA VAL A 14 -7.56 -8.86 24.21
C VAL A 14 -6.73 -8.26 25.35
N GLU A 15 -5.44 -7.98 25.13
CA GLU A 15 -4.56 -7.38 26.13
C GLU A 15 -4.85 -5.89 26.30
N THR A 16 -4.88 -5.43 27.55
CA THR A 16 -5.20 -4.05 27.93
C THR A 16 -4.07 -3.38 28.72
N ASP A 17 -3.15 -4.17 29.28
CA ASP A 17 -1.97 -3.64 29.96
C ASP A 17 -0.94 -3.16 28.94
N LYS A 18 -0.59 -1.87 29.04
CA LYS A 18 0.29 -1.20 28.07
C LYS A 18 1.69 -1.83 27.99
N TRP A 19 2.24 -2.33 29.11
CA TRP A 19 3.58 -2.90 29.14
C TRP A 19 3.61 -4.32 28.57
N LYS A 20 2.58 -5.11 28.85
CA LYS A 20 2.41 -6.41 28.21
C LYS A 20 2.14 -6.26 26.72
N LEU A 21 1.28 -5.34 26.32
CA LEU A 21 0.99 -5.08 24.91
C LEU A 21 2.26 -4.70 24.14
N LYS A 22 3.08 -3.81 24.71
CA LYS A 22 4.39 -3.47 24.13
C LYS A 22 5.29 -4.71 23.98
N ALA A 23 5.38 -5.55 25.02
CA ALA A 23 6.19 -6.77 24.96
C ALA A 23 5.68 -7.77 23.90
N LEU A 24 4.35 -7.91 23.77
CA LEU A 24 3.74 -8.76 22.75
C LEU A 24 4.04 -8.26 21.33
N HIS A 25 3.99 -6.94 21.10
CA HIS A 25 4.36 -6.36 19.81
C HIS A 25 5.84 -6.60 19.46
N GLU A 26 6.75 -6.52 20.42
CA GLU A 26 8.18 -6.85 20.22
C GLU A 26 8.39 -8.35 19.90
N GLU A 27 7.67 -9.24 20.60
CA GLU A 27 7.73 -10.67 20.32
C GLU A 27 7.15 -11.02 18.95
N LYS A 28 5.99 -10.41 18.61
CA LYS A 28 5.38 -10.49 17.28
C LYS A 28 6.37 -10.03 16.21
N ALA A 29 7.00 -8.87 16.40
CA ALA A 29 7.95 -8.30 15.45
C ALA A 29 9.13 -9.24 15.21
N SER A 30 9.72 -9.78 16.28
CA SER A 30 10.84 -10.73 16.18
C SER A 30 10.47 -11.97 15.35
N ILE A 31 9.27 -12.52 15.56
CA ILE A 31 8.80 -13.69 14.81
C ILE A 31 8.48 -13.34 13.34
N LEU A 32 7.90 -12.17 13.09
CA LEU A 32 7.64 -11.68 11.74
C LEU A 32 8.92 -11.51 10.94
N GLU A 33 9.96 -10.92 11.54
CA GLU A 33 11.26 -10.71 10.89
C GLU A 33 11.99 -12.03 10.56
N GLU A 34 11.76 -13.10 11.32
CA GLU A 34 12.25 -14.44 11.02
C GLU A 34 11.47 -15.09 9.87
N LEU A 35 10.15 -14.92 9.85
CA LEU A 35 9.27 -15.50 8.84
C LEU A 35 9.33 -14.76 7.50
N LYS A 36 9.44 -13.43 7.53
CA LYS A 36 9.42 -12.52 6.39
C LYS A 36 10.50 -11.46 6.60
N PRO A 37 11.75 -11.74 6.22
CA PRO A 37 12.88 -10.83 6.47
C PRO A 37 12.71 -9.42 5.90
N SER A 38 11.85 -9.21 4.90
CA SER A 38 11.54 -7.89 4.37
C SER A 38 10.92 -6.98 5.42
N THR A 39 10.24 -7.49 6.46
CA THR A 39 9.63 -6.66 7.52
C THR A 39 10.64 -6.04 8.49
N LYS A 40 11.94 -6.29 8.31
CA LYS A 40 13.02 -5.66 9.11
C LYS A 40 13.24 -4.20 8.75
N GLU A 41 12.76 -3.78 7.59
CA GLU A 41 12.78 -2.39 7.14
C GLU A 41 12.10 -1.45 8.14
N ARG A 42 12.45 -0.17 8.07
CA ARG A 42 11.76 0.91 8.78
C ARG A 42 10.92 1.66 7.78
N ILE A 43 9.65 1.87 8.10
CA ILE A 43 8.67 2.51 7.23
C ILE A 43 8.09 3.72 7.93
N ILE A 44 7.52 4.63 7.14
CA ILE A 44 6.71 5.69 7.69
C ILE A 44 5.31 5.18 8.06
N TYR A 45 4.67 5.81 9.04
CA TYR A 45 3.29 5.54 9.41
C TYR A 45 2.62 6.78 10.02
N PHE A 46 1.29 6.72 10.12
CA PHE A 46 0.46 7.67 10.87
C PHE A 46 -0.21 6.96 12.04
N GLU A 47 -0.44 7.68 13.13
CA GLU A 47 -1.39 7.22 14.15
C GLU A 47 -2.81 7.23 13.55
N GLU A 48 -3.60 6.18 13.79
CA GLU A 48 -4.97 6.09 13.26
C GLU A 48 -5.84 7.27 13.71
N SER A 49 -5.59 7.80 14.91
CA SER A 49 -6.30 8.99 15.41
C SER A 49 -6.05 10.25 14.59
N GLU A 50 -4.86 10.39 14.00
CA GLU A 50 -4.49 11.55 13.17
C GLU A 50 -5.13 11.48 11.79
N VAL A 51 -5.46 10.28 11.30
CA VAL A 51 -6.14 10.04 10.01
C VAL A 51 -7.59 9.58 10.18
N ALA A 52 -8.19 9.83 11.34
CA ALA A 52 -9.59 9.49 11.63
C ALA A 52 -10.59 10.28 10.76
N PHE A 53 -10.16 11.43 10.21
CA PHE A 53 -10.97 12.23 9.29
C PHE A 53 -11.15 11.58 7.91
N VAL A 54 -10.33 10.58 7.55
CA VAL A 54 -10.48 9.82 6.30
C VAL A 54 -11.55 8.75 6.50
N PRO A 55 -12.71 8.84 5.82
CA PRO A 55 -13.77 7.85 5.94
C PRO A 55 -13.38 6.51 5.30
N THR A 56 -14.09 5.44 5.68
CA THR A 56 -13.96 4.14 5.01
C THR A 56 -14.45 4.22 3.56
N GLY A 57 -13.67 3.70 2.61
CA GLY A 57 -13.93 3.75 1.18
C GLY A 57 -12.88 4.60 0.46
N PHE A 58 -13.28 5.18 -0.68
CA PHE A 58 -12.46 6.14 -1.43
C PHE A 58 -12.77 7.57 -1.01
N THR A 59 -11.74 8.38 -0.83
CA THR A 59 -11.84 9.82 -0.56
C THR A 59 -11.02 10.59 -1.59
N ASN A 60 -11.66 11.48 -2.34
CA ASN A 60 -10.95 12.34 -3.30
C ASN A 60 -9.95 13.26 -2.59
N MET A 61 -8.73 13.37 -3.13
CA MET A 61 -7.64 14.12 -2.48
C MET A 61 -7.97 15.61 -2.32
N GLU A 62 -8.63 16.23 -3.29
CA GLU A 62 -8.98 17.66 -3.25
C GLU A 62 -9.83 18.02 -2.02
N ALA A 63 -10.62 17.06 -1.51
CA ALA A 63 -11.48 17.28 -0.34
C ALA A 63 -10.71 17.30 1.00
N ILE A 64 -9.50 16.75 1.04
CA ILE A 64 -8.78 16.47 2.31
C ILE A 64 -7.30 16.88 2.28
N ILE A 65 -6.80 17.48 1.20
CA ILE A 65 -5.39 17.78 1.00
C ILE A 65 -4.80 18.62 2.15
N ASP A 66 -5.50 19.68 2.58
CA ASP A 66 -5.05 20.57 3.66
C ASP A 66 -4.94 19.82 4.99
N ALA A 67 -5.89 18.95 5.31
CA ALA A 67 -5.86 18.14 6.53
C ALA A 67 -4.72 17.11 6.46
N MET A 68 -4.57 16.42 5.33
CA MET A 68 -3.55 15.39 5.13
C MET A 68 -2.13 15.96 5.24
N GLN A 69 -1.89 17.19 4.76
CA GLN A 69 -0.58 17.86 4.88
C GLN A 69 -0.14 18.09 6.33
N THR A 70 -1.08 18.15 7.27
CA THR A 70 -0.77 18.39 8.68
C THR A 70 -0.53 17.13 9.49
N VAL A 71 -0.76 15.95 8.90
CA VAL A 71 -0.61 14.66 9.60
C VAL A 71 0.86 14.41 9.92
N PRO A 72 1.21 14.15 11.20
CA PRO A 72 2.57 13.84 11.57
C PRO A 72 3.06 12.54 10.93
N VAL A 73 4.26 12.58 10.33
CA VAL A 73 4.95 11.41 9.79
C VAL A 73 5.84 10.81 10.87
N LEU A 74 5.58 9.56 11.23
CA LEU A 74 6.36 8.80 12.22
C LEU A 74 7.11 7.65 11.55
N VAL A 75 8.12 7.10 12.22
CA VAL A 75 8.95 6.00 11.67
C VAL A 75 9.19 4.92 12.72
N ASP A 76 8.92 3.67 12.37
CA ASP A 76 9.30 2.50 13.17
C ASP A 76 9.58 1.28 12.27
N ARG A 77 9.98 0.15 12.85
CA ARG A 77 10.16 -1.12 12.14
C ARG A 77 8.82 -1.64 11.64
N ARG A 78 8.73 -1.99 10.36
CA ARG A 78 7.51 -2.56 9.75
C ARG A 78 6.97 -3.76 10.54
N SER A 79 7.84 -4.60 11.08
CA SER A 79 7.49 -5.76 11.92
C SER A 79 6.73 -5.39 13.21
N ILE A 80 7.03 -4.24 13.82
CA ILE A 80 6.30 -3.69 14.98
C ILE A 80 4.94 -3.17 14.53
N LEU A 81 4.89 -2.64 13.32
CA LEU A 81 3.79 -1.89 12.76
C LEU A 81 2.69 -2.81 12.16
N GLU A 82 3.03 -3.90 11.48
CA GLU A 82 2.03 -4.82 10.89
C GLU A 82 1.11 -5.48 11.93
N TYR A 83 -0.15 -5.75 11.58
CA TYR A 83 -1.19 -6.29 12.45
C TYR A 83 -1.48 -5.39 13.66
N ASN A 84 -1.35 -4.08 13.49
CA ASN A 84 -1.64 -3.09 14.52
C ASN A 84 -2.60 -2.02 14.00
N ALA A 85 -3.88 -2.11 14.37
CA ALA A 85 -4.92 -1.23 13.84
C ALA A 85 -4.93 0.20 14.42
N VAL A 86 -4.05 0.52 15.38
CA VAL A 86 -3.96 1.89 15.93
C VAL A 86 -3.10 2.82 15.07
N GLN A 87 -2.63 2.36 13.93
CA GLN A 87 -1.72 3.06 13.03
C GLN A 87 -2.01 2.70 11.58
N ARG A 88 -1.50 3.51 10.66
CA ARG A 88 -1.69 3.36 9.22
C ARG A 88 -0.40 3.57 8.45
N HIS A 89 -0.05 2.61 7.60
CA HIS A 89 1.06 2.73 6.66
C HIS A 89 0.52 3.41 5.38
N PRO A 90 1.10 4.54 4.95
CA PRO A 90 0.81 5.06 3.63
C PRO A 90 1.38 4.12 2.56
N ILE A 91 0.54 3.71 1.63
CA ILE A 91 0.91 2.87 0.49
C ILE A 91 0.65 3.65 -0.80
N PRO A 92 1.66 4.08 -1.57
CA PRO A 92 1.45 4.52 -2.94
C PRO A 92 0.85 3.37 -3.76
N TYR A 93 -0.47 3.41 -4.00
CA TYR A 93 -1.19 2.41 -4.77
C TYR A 93 -1.40 2.93 -6.19
N VAL A 94 -0.72 2.33 -7.16
CA VAL A 94 -0.44 2.98 -8.43
C VAL A 94 -1.25 2.37 -9.58
N ILE A 95 -2.15 3.17 -10.12
CA ILE A 95 -2.83 2.92 -11.39
C ILE A 95 -1.86 3.27 -12.52
N VAL A 96 -1.30 2.26 -13.16
CA VAL A 96 -0.44 2.46 -14.33
C VAL A 96 -1.29 2.41 -15.59
N LYS A 97 -1.24 3.49 -16.37
CA LYS A 97 -2.02 3.69 -17.59
C LYS A 97 -1.09 3.93 -18.78
N HIS A 98 -1.44 3.40 -19.94
CA HIS A 98 -0.87 3.82 -21.22
C HIS A 98 -2.02 3.91 -22.23
N GLN A 99 -2.28 5.09 -22.79
CA GLN A 99 -3.42 5.30 -23.69
C GLN A 99 -4.75 4.80 -23.07
N ASN A 100 -5.43 3.82 -23.67
CA ASN A 100 -6.72 3.31 -23.21
C ASN A 100 -6.64 1.98 -22.44
N LYS A 101 -5.46 1.64 -21.90
CA LYS A 101 -5.24 0.41 -21.14
C LYS A 101 -4.57 0.65 -19.81
N TYR A 102 -4.78 -0.30 -18.90
CA TYR A 102 -4.31 -0.27 -17.51
C TYR A 102 -3.53 -1.53 -17.20
N PHE A 103 -2.44 -1.39 -16.45
CA PHE A 103 -1.58 -2.50 -16.09
C PHE A 103 -1.98 -3.07 -14.72
N PHE A 104 -2.08 -4.39 -14.65
CA PHE A 104 -2.38 -5.15 -13.43
C PHE A 104 -1.31 -6.20 -13.18
N ILE A 105 -1.09 -6.51 -11.91
CA ILE A 105 -0.24 -7.62 -11.48
C ILE A 105 -1.10 -8.76 -10.94
N ILE A 106 -0.67 -10.00 -11.17
CA ILE A 106 -1.33 -11.20 -10.65
C ILE A 106 -0.42 -11.83 -9.60
N ARG A 107 -0.84 -11.86 -8.32
CA ARG A 107 -0.01 -12.39 -7.24
C ARG A 107 0.05 -13.93 -7.22
N GLU A 108 1.25 -14.47 -6.99
CA GLU A 108 1.54 -15.90 -6.78
C GLU A 108 0.97 -16.41 -5.47
N GLY A 109 0.66 -17.70 -5.45
CA GLY A 109 0.03 -18.38 -4.34
C GLY A 109 0.83 -18.47 -3.03
N ASN A 110 2.04 -17.92 -2.99
CA ASN A 110 2.97 -18.02 -1.87
C ASN A 110 3.11 -16.72 -1.04
N SER A 111 2.28 -15.70 -1.26
CA SER A 111 2.28 -14.44 -0.49
C SER A 111 1.85 -14.57 0.99
N GLY A 112 1.78 -15.79 1.53
CA GLY A 112 1.27 -16.07 2.89
C GLY A 112 -0.26 -15.94 3.02
N GLU A 113 -0.94 -15.33 2.04
CA GLU A 113 -2.37 -15.08 2.04
C GLU A 113 -3.13 -15.83 0.95
N ILE A 114 -3.67 -17.00 1.30
CA ILE A 114 -4.43 -17.89 0.41
C ILE A 114 -5.61 -17.20 -0.31
N ARG A 115 -6.07 -16.04 0.18
CA ARG A 115 -7.20 -15.27 -0.40
C ARG A 115 -6.83 -14.38 -1.59
N LEU A 116 -5.53 -14.15 -1.84
CA LEU A 116 -5.03 -13.27 -2.92
C LEU A 116 -4.52 -14.05 -4.14
N ILE A 117 -4.46 -15.39 -4.05
CA ILE A 117 -3.97 -16.25 -5.12
C ILE A 117 -4.80 -16.06 -6.40
N GLY A 118 -4.17 -15.62 -7.48
CA GLY A 118 -4.82 -15.42 -8.78
C GLY A 118 -5.75 -14.19 -8.85
N LYS A 119 -5.74 -13.32 -7.82
CA LYS A 119 -6.36 -12.01 -7.91
C LYS A 119 -5.46 -11.01 -8.64
N MET A 120 -6.11 -10.03 -9.24
CA MET A 120 -5.49 -8.93 -9.96
C MET A 120 -5.40 -7.71 -9.06
N GLY A 121 -4.18 -7.29 -8.77
CA GLY A 121 -3.84 -6.09 -8.04
C GLY A 121 -3.21 -5.04 -8.96
N MET A 122 -2.80 -3.94 -8.34
CA MET A 122 -2.01 -2.88 -8.97
C MET A 122 -0.68 -2.76 -8.22
N LEU A 123 0.26 -2.00 -8.78
CA LEU A 123 1.57 -1.78 -8.20
C LEU A 123 1.48 -0.99 -6.89
N GLY A 124 2.45 -1.19 -6.00
CA GLY A 124 2.59 -0.38 -4.80
C GLY A 124 3.09 -1.15 -3.59
N GLY A 125 3.83 -0.44 -2.75
CA GLY A 125 4.44 -0.98 -1.53
C GLY A 125 4.55 0.05 -0.42
N HIS A 126 5.35 -0.26 0.59
CA HIS A 126 5.50 0.61 1.75
C HIS A 126 6.41 1.80 1.42
N VAL A 127 6.16 2.94 2.07
CA VAL A 127 7.10 4.07 2.02
C VAL A 127 8.12 3.90 3.15
N GLY A 128 9.39 3.77 2.78
CA GLY A 128 10.50 3.52 3.70
C GLY A 128 10.98 4.79 4.40
N GLU A 129 11.77 4.62 5.46
CA GLU A 129 12.50 5.73 6.09
C GLU A 129 13.45 6.43 5.10
N GLU A 130 14.01 5.68 4.16
CA GLU A 130 14.88 6.17 3.08
C GLU A 130 14.17 7.10 2.09
N ASP A 131 12.84 7.03 2.01
CA ASP A 131 12.05 7.84 1.07
C ASP A 131 11.74 9.24 1.63
N ILE A 132 12.03 9.48 2.92
CA ILE A 132 11.69 10.72 3.62
C ILE A 132 12.35 11.93 2.95
N HIS A 133 11.51 12.86 2.52
CA HIS A 133 11.93 14.17 2.05
C HIS A 133 11.71 15.23 3.12
N VAL A 134 12.75 15.99 3.45
CA VAL A 134 12.68 17.10 4.41
C VAL A 134 12.84 18.42 3.68
N SER A 135 11.87 19.32 3.85
CA SER A 135 11.87 20.68 3.31
C SER A 135 11.63 21.67 4.45
N ASN A 136 12.45 22.71 4.55
CA ASN A 136 12.33 23.74 5.60
C ASN A 136 12.27 23.22 7.04
N LYS A 137 12.90 22.06 7.31
CA LYS A 137 12.94 21.32 8.60
C LYS A 137 11.71 20.48 8.92
N ASP A 138 10.70 20.47 8.07
CA ASP A 138 9.53 19.63 8.19
C ASP A 138 9.56 18.52 7.13
N VAL A 139 8.92 17.39 7.42
CA VAL A 139 8.75 16.32 6.43
C VAL A 139 7.74 16.77 5.40
N ASP A 140 8.13 16.76 4.12
CA ASP A 140 7.20 16.92 3.01
C ASP A 140 6.54 15.57 2.74
N LEU A 141 5.33 15.41 3.25
CA LEU A 141 4.59 14.15 3.17
C LEU A 141 4.40 13.68 1.73
N PHE A 142 3.92 14.55 0.84
CA PHE A 142 3.63 14.14 -0.53
C PHE A 142 4.89 13.83 -1.29
N LYS A 143 5.97 14.60 -1.09
CA LYS A 143 7.24 14.28 -1.74
C LYS A 143 7.84 12.98 -1.21
N THR A 144 7.67 12.71 0.09
CA THR A 144 8.07 11.44 0.71
C THR A 144 7.34 10.26 0.09
N ILE A 145 6.00 10.35 -0.05
CA ILE A 145 5.21 9.28 -0.67
C ILE A 145 5.57 9.12 -2.15
N GLU A 146 5.79 10.21 -2.88
CA GLU A 146 6.24 10.14 -4.27
C GLU A 146 7.60 9.46 -4.42
N ASN A 147 8.55 9.69 -3.51
CA ASN A 147 9.85 8.99 -3.56
C ASN A 147 9.66 7.48 -3.43
N GLY A 148 8.82 7.04 -2.47
CA GLY A 148 8.44 5.64 -2.33
C GLY A 148 7.74 5.11 -3.58
N LEU A 149 6.82 5.87 -4.17
CA LEU A 149 6.17 5.52 -5.45
C LEU A 149 7.20 5.26 -6.55
N TYR A 150 8.19 6.15 -6.73
CA TYR A 150 9.21 5.97 -7.77
C TYR A 150 10.08 4.74 -7.52
N ARG A 151 10.43 4.46 -6.26
CA ARG A 151 11.19 3.27 -5.88
C ARG A 151 10.40 2.01 -6.18
N GLU A 152 9.16 1.92 -5.71
CA GLU A 152 8.27 0.76 -5.94
C GLU A 152 8.01 0.52 -7.43
N LEU A 153 7.78 1.58 -8.22
CA LEU A 153 7.62 1.47 -9.68
C LEU A 153 8.86 0.88 -10.37
N MET A 154 10.05 1.26 -9.92
CA MET A 154 11.32 0.72 -10.42
C MET A 154 11.49 -0.74 -9.99
N GLU A 155 11.24 -1.06 -8.71
CA GLU A 155 11.44 -2.39 -8.14
C GLU A 155 10.45 -3.42 -8.70
N GLU A 156 9.17 -3.07 -8.79
CA GLU A 156 8.11 -4.00 -9.19
C GLU A 156 7.95 -4.13 -10.70
N ALA A 157 8.32 -3.11 -11.48
CA ALA A 157 8.03 -3.09 -12.93
C ALA A 157 9.13 -2.47 -13.80
N GLY A 158 10.26 -2.05 -13.23
CA GLY A 158 11.34 -1.38 -13.98
C GLY A 158 10.93 -0.04 -14.59
N ILE A 159 9.87 0.59 -14.08
CA ILE A 159 9.36 1.85 -14.59
C ILE A 159 10.27 2.98 -14.12
N THR A 160 10.90 3.66 -15.09
CA THR A 160 11.80 4.78 -14.83
C THR A 160 11.09 6.13 -15.01
N SER A 161 11.65 7.20 -14.44
CA SER A 161 11.09 8.56 -14.58
C SER A 161 10.92 9.02 -16.03
N GLU A 162 11.80 8.57 -16.94
CA GLU A 162 11.75 8.93 -18.37
C GLU A 162 10.56 8.28 -19.10
N MET A 163 10.06 7.17 -18.57
CA MET A 163 8.88 6.47 -19.12
C MET A 163 7.58 7.14 -18.69
N ILE A 164 7.61 7.97 -17.65
CA ILE A 164 6.44 8.61 -17.06
C ILE A 164 6.10 9.88 -17.83
N GLU A 165 4.85 9.95 -18.28
CA GLU A 165 4.28 11.15 -18.89
C GLU A 165 3.69 12.09 -17.84
N SER A 166 2.92 11.55 -16.90
CA SER A 166 2.32 12.32 -15.81
C SER A 166 2.06 11.46 -14.58
N ILE A 167 2.01 12.12 -13.43
CA ILE A 167 1.64 11.53 -12.14
C ILE A 167 0.56 12.42 -11.53
N HIS A 168 -0.50 11.82 -11.02
CA HIS A 168 -1.58 12.52 -10.34
C HIS A 168 -2.07 11.74 -9.11
N LEU A 169 -2.16 12.41 -7.97
CA LEU A 169 -2.74 11.84 -6.76
C LEU A 169 -4.27 12.00 -6.79
N GLU A 170 -4.98 10.89 -7.04
CA GLU A 170 -6.45 10.90 -7.20
C GLU A 170 -7.18 10.95 -5.85
N GLY A 171 -6.64 10.27 -4.82
CA GLY A 171 -7.33 10.15 -3.53
C GLY A 171 -6.72 9.16 -2.57
N LEU A 172 -7.45 8.88 -1.50
CA LEU A 172 -7.12 7.87 -0.50
C LEU A 172 -8.11 6.71 -0.52
N ILE A 173 -7.63 5.51 -0.21
CA ILE A 173 -8.45 4.33 0.09
C ILE A 173 -8.16 3.91 1.52
N LYS A 174 -9.21 3.88 2.36
CA LYS A 174 -9.14 3.35 3.72
C LYS A 174 -10.21 2.27 3.87
N LEU A 175 -9.80 1.02 4.07
CA LEU A 175 -10.72 -0.10 4.32
C LEU A 175 -10.48 -0.68 5.72
N SER A 176 -11.19 -1.75 6.04
CA SER A 176 -11.05 -2.50 7.28
C SER A 176 -11.15 -3.99 7.01
N GLY A 177 -10.46 -4.78 7.82
CA GLY A 177 -10.46 -6.23 7.83
C GLY A 177 -9.19 -6.84 7.25
N GLY A 178 -8.40 -7.48 8.11
CA GLY A 178 -7.19 -8.21 7.70
C GLY A 178 -6.04 -7.24 7.43
N VAL A 179 -5.36 -7.38 6.30
CA VAL A 179 -4.28 -6.44 5.88
C VAL A 179 -4.80 -5.02 5.73
N GLU A 180 -6.10 -4.83 5.51
CA GLU A 180 -6.68 -3.50 5.37
C GLU A 180 -6.69 -2.70 6.69
N ASP A 181 -6.46 -3.33 7.85
CA ASP A 181 -6.61 -2.71 9.16
C ASP A 181 -5.47 -1.77 9.55
N ASP A 182 -4.31 -1.87 8.89
CA ASP A 182 -3.11 -1.09 9.18
C ASP A 182 -2.57 -0.33 7.96
N HIS A 183 -3.31 -0.31 6.84
CA HIS A 183 -2.91 0.38 5.62
C HIS A 183 -3.83 1.56 5.26
N LEU A 184 -3.26 2.55 4.56
CA LEU A 184 -3.94 3.68 3.95
C LEU A 184 -3.39 3.88 2.54
N GLY A 185 -4.19 3.54 1.52
CA GLY A 185 -3.77 3.62 0.13
C GLY A 185 -3.80 5.05 -0.39
N PHE A 186 -2.68 5.57 -0.88
CA PHE A 186 -2.56 6.80 -1.65
C PHE A 186 -2.66 6.44 -3.12
N VAL A 187 -3.81 6.71 -3.73
CA VAL A 187 -4.10 6.27 -5.09
C VAL A 187 -3.50 7.24 -6.09
N TYR A 188 -2.46 6.80 -6.79
CA TYR A 188 -1.83 7.57 -7.86
C TYR A 188 -2.24 7.04 -9.23
N MET A 189 -2.51 7.94 -10.17
CA MET A 189 -2.56 7.65 -11.60
C MET A 189 -1.22 8.02 -12.21
N VAL A 190 -0.54 7.04 -12.82
CA VAL A 190 0.71 7.23 -13.53
C VAL A 190 0.48 6.88 -15.00
N GLU A 191 0.55 7.90 -15.86
CA GLU A 191 0.47 7.70 -17.31
C GLU A 191 1.87 7.50 -17.88
N LEU A 192 2.06 6.42 -18.62
CA LEU A 192 3.33 6.07 -19.26
C LEU A 192 3.32 6.45 -20.74
N ARG A 193 4.50 6.81 -21.24
CA ARG A 193 4.79 7.05 -22.66
C ARG A 193 4.88 5.76 -23.47
N THR A 194 5.00 4.61 -22.82
CA THR A 194 5.18 3.28 -23.43
C THR A 194 4.43 2.22 -22.63
N ASP A 195 4.06 1.13 -23.28
CA ASP A 195 3.50 -0.08 -22.68
C ASP A 195 4.53 -1.20 -22.47
N ASP A 196 5.79 -0.95 -22.84
CA ASP A 196 6.90 -1.90 -22.72
C ASP A 196 7.41 -1.98 -21.28
N ILE A 197 6.57 -2.55 -20.41
CA ILE A 197 6.85 -2.84 -19.01
C ILE A 197 6.50 -4.28 -18.71
N GLN A 198 7.21 -4.87 -17.75
CA GLN A 198 6.94 -6.22 -17.25
C GLN A 198 7.11 -6.24 -15.75
N SER A 199 6.35 -7.09 -15.07
CA SER A 199 6.51 -7.30 -13.63
C SER A 199 7.89 -7.91 -13.35
N GLN A 200 8.57 -7.36 -12.34
CA GLN A 200 9.88 -7.78 -11.85
C GLN A 200 9.83 -8.26 -10.39
N GLU A 201 8.70 -8.06 -9.69
CA GLU A 201 8.51 -8.47 -8.29
C GLU A 201 8.49 -10.01 -8.11
N GLU A 202 9.24 -10.51 -7.12
CA GLU A 202 9.16 -11.90 -6.68
C GLU A 202 7.77 -12.21 -6.11
N GLY A 203 7.13 -13.27 -6.60
CA GLY A 203 5.78 -13.62 -6.17
C GLY A 203 4.67 -12.93 -6.98
N VAL A 204 4.98 -12.31 -8.12
CA VAL A 204 4.00 -11.96 -9.15
C VAL A 204 4.11 -12.95 -10.31
N ILE A 205 2.99 -13.61 -10.64
CA ILE A 205 2.92 -14.59 -11.74
C ILE A 205 3.16 -13.89 -13.07
N LYS A 206 2.52 -12.72 -13.24
CA LYS A 206 2.45 -12.02 -14.51
C LYS A 206 1.92 -10.59 -14.34
N GLY A 207 2.50 -9.67 -15.11
CA GLY A 207 1.91 -8.37 -15.43
C GLY A 207 1.03 -8.45 -16.69
N LEU A 208 -0.13 -7.80 -16.68
CA LEU A 208 -1.09 -7.81 -17.78
C LEU A 208 -1.64 -6.41 -18.04
N TRP A 209 -1.54 -5.98 -19.29
CA TRP A 209 -2.30 -4.84 -19.80
C TRP A 209 -3.74 -5.26 -20.11
N VAL A 210 -4.70 -4.49 -19.64
CA VAL A 210 -6.13 -4.68 -19.87
C VAL A 210 -6.69 -3.42 -20.49
N ASP A 211 -7.31 -3.54 -21.65
CA ASP A 211 -8.00 -2.45 -22.31
C ASP A 211 -9.20 -1.99 -21.49
N LYS A 212 -9.51 -0.69 -21.52
CA LYS A 212 -10.61 -0.09 -20.78
C LYS A 212 -11.95 -0.81 -21.01
N GLU A 213 -12.19 -1.22 -22.25
CA GLU A 213 -13.41 -1.92 -22.68
C GLU A 213 -13.56 -3.30 -22.02
N ASP A 214 -12.43 -3.93 -21.65
CA ASP A 214 -12.37 -5.26 -21.04
C ASP A 214 -12.34 -5.23 -19.52
N LEU A 215 -12.19 -4.06 -18.88
CA LEU A 215 -12.20 -3.93 -17.42
C LEU A 215 -13.42 -4.57 -16.73
N PRO A 216 -14.66 -4.51 -17.28
CA PRO A 216 -15.79 -5.20 -16.69
C PRO A 216 -15.59 -6.72 -16.56
N SER A 217 -14.82 -7.34 -17.47
CA SER A 217 -14.59 -8.79 -17.49
C SER A 217 -13.67 -9.29 -16.37
N ILE A 218 -12.87 -8.39 -15.77
CA ILE A 218 -11.92 -8.73 -14.71
C ILE A 218 -12.41 -8.33 -13.31
N LYS A 219 -13.56 -7.66 -13.18
CA LYS A 219 -14.07 -7.11 -11.92
C LYS A 219 -14.04 -8.12 -10.75
N ASP A 220 -14.49 -9.35 -10.99
CA ASP A 220 -14.58 -10.38 -9.96
C ASP A 220 -13.21 -10.96 -9.56
N LYS A 221 -12.18 -10.71 -10.36
CA LYS A 221 -10.80 -11.13 -10.11
C LYS A 221 -9.98 -10.06 -9.38
N LEU A 222 -10.50 -8.85 -9.22
CA LEU A 222 -9.78 -7.75 -8.59
C LEU A 222 -9.60 -7.96 -7.06
N GLU A 223 -8.48 -7.47 -6.54
CA GLU A 223 -8.26 -7.25 -5.10
C GLU A 223 -9.19 -6.16 -4.56
N ASN A 224 -9.29 -6.01 -3.23
CA ASN A 224 -10.24 -5.07 -2.60
C ASN A 224 -10.00 -3.62 -3.04
N TRP A 225 -8.76 -3.11 -2.93
CA TRP A 225 -8.43 -1.76 -3.40
C TRP A 225 -8.59 -1.61 -4.91
N SER A 226 -8.22 -2.63 -5.68
CA SER A 226 -8.44 -2.63 -7.13
C SER A 226 -9.93 -2.52 -7.50
N LYS A 227 -10.83 -3.15 -6.74
CA LYS A 227 -12.28 -2.97 -6.93
C LYS A 227 -12.72 -1.54 -6.64
N VAL A 228 -12.25 -0.95 -5.56
CA VAL A 228 -12.54 0.45 -5.22
C VAL A 228 -12.04 1.38 -6.33
N VAL A 229 -10.80 1.21 -6.79
CA VAL A 229 -10.24 1.97 -7.92
C VAL A 229 -11.09 1.80 -9.18
N TYR A 230 -11.51 0.58 -9.49
CA TYR A 230 -12.36 0.31 -10.65
C TYR A 230 -13.68 1.09 -10.57
N GLU A 231 -14.38 1.01 -9.44
CA GLU A 231 -15.70 1.63 -9.24
C GLU A 231 -15.63 3.15 -9.14
N GLU A 232 -14.58 3.69 -8.50
CA GLU A 232 -14.50 5.11 -8.18
C GLU A 232 -13.76 5.95 -9.22
N ILE A 233 -12.82 5.33 -9.96
CA ILE A 233 -11.93 6.04 -10.90
C ILE A 233 -12.12 5.50 -12.32
N LEU A 234 -11.86 4.20 -12.55
CA LEU A 234 -11.74 3.67 -13.92
C LEU A 234 -13.07 3.61 -14.67
N GLN A 235 -14.19 3.38 -13.98
CA GLN A 235 -15.52 3.38 -14.60
C GLN A 235 -16.02 4.78 -14.96
N LYS A 236 -15.54 5.82 -14.27
CA LYS A 236 -16.04 7.20 -14.40
C LYS A 236 -15.27 8.04 -15.41
N LYS A 237 -14.02 7.66 -15.72
CA LYS A 237 -13.18 8.27 -16.77
C LYS A 237 -13.38 7.51 -18.07
#